data_AF-A0A143G932-F1
#
_entry.id   AF-A0A143G932-F1
#
_cell.length_a   1.000
_cell.length_b   1.000
_cell.length_c   1.000
_cell.angle_alpha   90.00
_cell.angle_beta   90.00
_cell.angle_gamma   90.00
#
_symmetry.space_group_name_H-M   'P 1'
#
loop_
_entity.id
_entity.type
_entity.pdbx_description
1 polymer ?
#
loop_
_entity_poly.entity_id
_entity_poly.type
_entity_poly.pdbx_seq_one_letter_code
_entity_poly.pdbx_strand_id
1 'polypeptide(L)'
;MKVKVINLDGIKRIVFGELIDELDVDYKQDLKKLKEDLDLALETWIELNQTKPLGFLKTGFKKIKIHQGSNHLEIVNDGVGTLGWLMVQDN
;
A
#
# COMPACT_ATOMS: atom_id res chain seq x y z
N MET A 1 -4.90 -13.50 -0.96
CA MET A 1 -5.35 -12.10 -0.77
C MET A 1 -6.11 -12.00 0.54
N LYS A 2 -5.71 -11.08 1.41
CA LYS A 2 -6.36 -10.83 2.71
C LYS A 2 -7.12 -9.50 2.67
N VAL A 3 -8.14 -9.39 3.50
CA VAL A 3 -8.99 -8.19 3.65
C VAL A 3 -9.13 -7.91 5.14
N LYS A 4 -8.93 -6.65 5.54
CA LYS A 4 -9.16 -6.12 6.88
C LYS A 4 -10.23 -5.03 6.79
N VAL A 5 -11.18 -5.05 7.73
CA VAL A 5 -12.17 -3.99 7.89
C VAL A 5 -11.91 -3.30 9.22
N ILE A 6 -11.74 -1.99 9.18
CA ILE A 6 -11.40 -1.14 10.31
C ILE A 6 -12.53 -0.14 10.52
N ASN A 7 -13.02 -0.08 11.75
CA ASN A 7 -14.02 0.90 12.14
C ASN A 7 -13.28 2.18 12.54
N LEU A 8 -13.41 3.22 11.71
CA LEU A 8 -13.06 4.59 12.06
C LEU A 8 -14.32 5.27 12.62
N ASP A 9 -14.15 6.37 13.35
CA ASP A 9 -15.27 7.12 13.91
C ASP A 9 -16.17 7.67 12.79
N GLY A 10 -17.24 6.96 12.47
CA GLY A 10 -18.23 7.32 11.45
C GLY A 10 -17.96 6.81 10.03
N ILE A 11 -16.85 6.09 9.78
CA ILE A 11 -16.46 5.62 8.43
C ILE A 11 -15.91 4.19 8.52
N LYS A 12 -16.11 3.36 7.49
CA LYS A 12 -15.48 2.03 7.39
C LYS A 12 -14.28 2.09 6.46
N ARG A 13 -13.10 1.78 6.99
CA ARG A 13 -11.90 1.60 6.17
C ARG A 13 -11.73 0.14 5.79
N ILE A 14 -11.57 -0.13 4.51
CA ILE A 14 -11.24 -1.46 3.97
C ILE A 14 -9.78 -1.44 3.53
N VAL A 15 -9.00 -2.40 4.01
CA VAL A 15 -7.60 -2.61 3.61
C VAL A 15 -7.47 -3.98 2.99
N PHE A 16 -6.90 -4.09 1.80
CA PHE A 16 -6.68 -5.37 1.13
C PHE A 16 -5.45 -5.33 0.23
N GLY A 17 -4.93 -6.52 -0.10
CA GLY A 17 -3.78 -6.65 -1.01
C GLY A 17 -2.85 -7.79 -0.63
N GLU A 18 -1.77 -7.92 -1.39
CA GLU A 18 -0.71 -8.91 -1.18
C GLU A 18 0.20 -8.56 0.00
N LEU A 19 0.45 -7.26 0.26
CA LEU A 19 1.40 -6.77 1.25
C LEU A 19 0.77 -6.34 2.59
N ILE A 20 -0.51 -6.62 2.81
CA ILE A 20 -1.28 -6.16 3.99
C ILE A 20 -0.72 -6.63 5.34
N ASP A 21 0.05 -7.72 5.37
CA ASP A 21 0.72 -8.22 6.58
C ASP A 21 2.24 -8.00 6.56
N GLU A 22 2.77 -7.46 5.47
CA GLU A 22 4.18 -7.13 5.32
C GLU A 22 4.44 -5.65 5.65
N LEU A 23 3.43 -4.79 5.44
CA LEU A 23 3.47 -3.37 5.76
C LEU A 23 2.73 -3.12 7.08
N ASP A 24 3.50 -3.14 8.17
CA ASP A 24 3.01 -2.90 9.53
C ASP A 24 2.96 -1.40 9.83
N VAL A 25 1.79 -0.80 9.59
CA VAL A 25 1.49 0.62 9.85
C VAL A 25 0.17 0.75 10.61
N ASP A 26 -0.05 1.89 11.27
CA ASP A 26 -1.32 2.16 11.93
C ASP A 26 -2.40 2.60 10.92
N TYR A 27 -3.15 1.62 10.42
CA TYR A 27 -4.25 1.85 9.49
C TYR A 27 -5.44 2.64 10.06
N LYS A 28 -5.45 2.99 11.36
CA LYS A 28 -6.51 3.83 11.96
C LYS A 28 -6.29 5.33 11.80
N GLN A 29 -5.11 5.75 11.33
CA GLN A 29 -4.78 7.15 11.11
C GLN A 29 -5.62 7.79 9.99
N ASP A 30 -5.64 9.12 9.87
CA ASP A 30 -6.18 9.78 8.68
C ASP A 30 -5.35 9.43 7.42
N LEU A 31 -5.96 9.51 6.22
CA LEU A 31 -5.29 9.06 4.98
C LEU A 31 -3.98 9.80 4.68
N LYS A 32 -3.84 11.06 5.12
CA LYS A 32 -2.62 11.83 4.84
C LYS A 32 -1.46 11.28 5.65
N LYS A 33 -1.64 11.08 6.96
CA LYS A 33 -0.59 10.48 7.81
C LYS A 33 -0.32 9.03 7.44
N LEU A 34 -1.38 8.26 7.18
CA LEU A 34 -1.22 6.87 6.74
C LEU A 34 -0.41 6.77 5.44
N LYS A 35 -0.56 7.73 4.52
CA LYS A 35 0.26 7.78 3.30
C LYS A 35 1.74 7.96 3.63
N GLU A 36 2.07 8.89 4.52
CA GLU A 36 3.46 9.18 4.91
C GLU A 36 4.12 7.92 5.50
N ASP A 37 3.41 7.22 6.40
CA ASP A 37 3.89 5.96 6.98
C ASP A 37 4.00 4.84 5.93
N LEU A 38 3.03 4.73 5.01
CA LEU A 38 3.05 3.75 3.94
C LEU A 38 4.17 3.99 2.91
N ASP A 39 4.50 5.25 2.61
CA ASP A 39 5.63 5.57 1.73
C ASP A 39 6.94 5.06 2.34
N LEU A 40 7.18 5.32 3.63
CA LEU A 40 8.36 4.86 4.35
C LEU A 40 8.41 3.32 4.45
N ALA A 41 7.29 2.69 4.80
CA ALA A 41 7.20 1.23 4.90
C ALA A 41 7.42 0.55 3.55
N LEU A 42 6.85 1.09 2.47
CA LEU A 42 7.00 0.56 1.12
C LEU A 42 8.44 0.70 0.61
N GLU A 43 9.07 1.85 0.82
CA GLU A 43 10.47 2.08 0.45
C GLU A 43 11.38 1.05 1.13
N THR A 44 11.25 0.92 2.46
CA THR A 44 11.99 -0.06 3.27
C THR A 44 11.73 -1.50 2.80
N TRP A 45 10.48 -1.85 2.55
CA TRP A 45 10.12 -3.18 2.07
C TRP A 45 10.74 -3.49 0.71
N ILE A 46 10.74 -2.52 -0.22
CA ILE A 46 11.38 -2.67 -1.52
C ILE A 46 12.88 -2.91 -1.34
N GLU A 47 13.58 -2.08 -0.57
CA GLU A 47 15.03 -2.23 -0.32
C GLU A 47 15.39 -3.62 0.23
N LEU A 48 14.64 -4.10 1.22
CA LEU A 48 14.87 -5.41 1.84
C LEU A 48 14.59 -6.59 0.89
N ASN A 49 13.67 -6.42 -0.06
CA ASN A 49 13.26 -7.47 -0.98
C ASN A 49 13.93 -7.38 -2.36
N GLN A 50 14.68 -6.32 -2.67
CA GLN A 50 15.48 -6.17 -3.89
C GLN A 50 16.54 -7.28 -4.07
N THR A 51 17.06 -7.84 -2.96
CA THR A 51 18.07 -8.90 -2.98
C THR A 51 17.49 -10.32 -3.01
N LYS A 52 16.18 -10.48 -2.73
CA LYS A 52 15.52 -11.78 -2.83
C LYS A 52 15.29 -12.11 -4.31
N PRO A 53 15.36 -13.39 -4.70
CA PRO A 53 15.06 -13.83 -6.08
C PRO A 53 13.54 -13.80 -6.35
N LEU A 54 12.86 -12.73 -5.94
CA LEU A 54 11.49 -12.43 -6.36
C LEU A 54 11.59 -11.91 -7.80
N GLY A 55 11.50 -12.84 -8.76
CA GLY A 55 11.65 -12.60 -10.20
C GLY A 55 10.75 -11.50 -10.78
N PHE A 56 9.78 -10.99 -10.01
CA PHE A 56 8.85 -9.94 -10.40
C PHE A 56 9.45 -8.53 -10.33
N LEU A 57 10.43 -8.27 -9.44
CA LEU A 57 11.02 -6.92 -9.29
C LEU A 57 12.03 -6.56 -10.39
N LYS A 58 12.49 -7.53 -11.19
CA LYS A 58 13.62 -7.31 -12.11
C LYS A 58 13.27 -6.60 -13.42
N THR A 59 12.00 -6.55 -13.82
CA THR A 59 11.62 -5.94 -15.12
C THR A 59 10.18 -5.44 -15.10
N GLY A 60 9.94 -4.19 -14.68
CA GLY A 60 8.66 -3.51 -14.95
C GLY A 60 8.24 -2.42 -13.96
N PHE A 61 8.65 -2.53 -12.70
CA PHE A 61 8.20 -1.65 -11.62
C PHE A 61 9.22 -0.54 -11.34
N LYS A 62 9.40 0.38 -12.29
CA LYS A 62 10.42 1.44 -12.19
C LYS A 62 10.02 2.62 -11.30
N LYS A 63 8.74 2.75 -10.94
CA LYS A 63 8.20 3.88 -10.19
C LYS A 63 7.07 3.44 -9.25
N ILE A 64 7.38 2.55 -8.32
CA ILE A 64 6.43 2.11 -7.30
C ILE A 64 6.23 3.26 -6.30
N LYS A 65 4.99 3.63 -6.00
CA LYS A 65 4.65 4.69 -5.02
C LYS A 65 3.27 4.49 -4.43
N ILE A 66 2.99 5.17 -3.32
CA ILE A 66 1.63 5.32 -2.83
C ILE A 66 0.92 6.44 -3.62
N HIS A 67 -0.13 6.08 -4.34
CA HIS A 67 -1.07 7.03 -4.93
C HIS A 67 -2.18 7.35 -3.93
N GLN A 68 -2.56 8.63 -3.84
CA GLN A 68 -3.67 9.08 -3.01
C GLN A 68 -4.77 9.67 -3.88
N GLY A 69 -5.94 9.02 -3.82
CA GLY A 69 -7.19 9.56 -4.34
C GLY A 69 -7.95 10.38 -3.29
N SER A 70 -9.21 10.67 -3.57
CA SER A 70 -10.08 11.45 -2.65
C SER A 70 -10.39 10.72 -1.34
N ASN A 71 -10.51 9.39 -1.39
CA ASN A 71 -10.90 8.54 -0.25
C ASN A 71 -10.11 7.22 -0.18
N HIS A 72 -9.00 7.11 -0.92
CA HIS A 72 -8.24 5.87 -0.94
C HIS A 72 -6.73 6.11 -1.11
N LEU A 73 -5.96 5.12 -0.69
CA LEU A 73 -4.54 4.97 -0.97
C LEU A 73 -4.33 3.65 -1.70
N GLU A 74 -3.43 3.62 -2.66
CA GLU A 74 -3.04 2.37 -3.31
C GLU A 74 -1.56 2.38 -3.73
N ILE A 75 -0.96 1.19 -3.73
CA ILE A 75 0.36 0.99 -4.32
C ILE A 75 0.20 0.84 -5.84
N VAL A 76 0.84 1.74 -6.57
CA VAL A 76 0.81 1.77 -8.04
C VAL A 76 2.20 1.71 -8.62
N ASN A 77 2.29 1.29 -9.87
CA ASN A 77 3.43 1.59 -10.74
C ASN A 77 3.07 2.81 -11.58
N ASP A 78 3.79 3.91 -11.38
CA ASP A 78 3.51 5.19 -12.02
C ASP A 78 3.50 5.08 -13.55
N GLY A 79 2.38 5.45 -14.16
CA GLY A 79 2.17 5.33 -15.61
C GLY A 79 1.73 3.96 -16.12
N VAL A 80 1.53 2.98 -15.22
CA VAL A 80 0.98 1.65 -15.57
C VAL A 80 -0.36 1.41 -14.89
N GLY A 81 -0.44 1.67 -13.58
CA GLY A 81 -1.66 1.51 -12.80
C GLY A 81 -1.45 0.72 -11.51
N THR A 82 -2.55 0.21 -10.96
CA THR A 82 -2.57 -0.50 -9.68
C THR A 82 -1.76 -1.80 -9.73
N LEU A 83 -1.06 -2.09 -8.64
CA LEU A 83 -0.30 -3.34 -8.50
C LEU A 83 -1.06 -4.42 -7.72
N GLY A 84 -2.19 -4.08 -7.09
CA GLY A 84 -2.90 -4.98 -6.18
C GLY A 84 -2.13 -5.31 -4.89
N TRP A 85 -0.99 -4.65 -4.66
CA TRP A 85 -0.12 -4.90 -3.50
C TRP A 85 -0.74 -4.41 -2.21
N LEU A 86 -1.37 -3.23 -2.24
CA LEU A 86 -2.13 -2.69 -1.13
C LEU A 86 -3.14 -1.67 -1.66
N MET A 87 -4.37 -1.74 -1.15
CA MET A 87 -5.39 -0.72 -1.28
C MET A 87 -6.03 -0.47 0.08
N VAL A 88 -6.19 0.81 0.40
CA VAL A 88 -6.89 1.33 1.58
C VAL A 88 -8.01 2.22 1.08
N GLN A 89 -9.25 1.95 1.46
CA GLN A 89 -10.41 2.71 1.00
C GLN A 89 -11.34 3.06 2.16
N ASP A 90 -11.68 4.34 2.26
CA ASP A 90 -12.66 4.88 3.21
C ASP A 90 -14.04 4.90 2.54
N ASN A 91 -15.00 4.17 3.14
CA ASN A 91 -16.40 4.04 2.71
C ASN A 91 -17.39 4.55 3.76
#